data_AF-A0A528FSF5-F1
#
_entry.id   AF-A0A528FSF5-F1
#
_cell.length_a   1.000
_cell.length_b   1.000
_cell.length_c   1.000
_cell.angle_alpha   90.00
_cell.angle_beta   90.00
_cell.angle_gamma   90.00
#
_symmetry.space_group_name_H-M   'P 1'
#
loop_
_entity.id
_entity.type
_entity.pdbx_description
1 polymer ?
#
loop_
_entity_poly.entity_id
_entity_poly.type
_entity_poly.pdbx_seq_one_letter_code
_entity_poly.pdbx_strand_id
1 'polypeptide(L)' 'PGLVMGDEWSDYLADSKDLISDWRAPLSCGNFNVATGKCGGKGTN' A
#
# COMPACT_ATOMS: atom_id res chain seq x y z
N PRO A 1 -18.47 -1.79 11.31
CA PRO A 1 -16.98 -1.71 11.35
C PRO A 1 -16.49 -1.36 9.93
N GLY A 2 -15.61 -0.36 9.77
CA GLY A 2 -15.19 0.16 8.46
C GLY A 2 -13.73 -0.19 8.11
N LEU A 3 -13.36 -0.02 6.85
CA LEU A 3 -11.97 -0.16 6.38
C LEU A 3 -11.17 1.09 6.76
N VAL A 4 -9.97 0.87 7.31
CA VAL A 4 -9.01 1.91 7.70
C VAL A 4 -7.72 1.67 6.91
N MET A 5 -6.99 2.74 6.58
CA MET A 5 -5.68 2.58 5.96
C MET A 5 -4.72 1.89 6.93
N GLY A 6 -4.04 0.86 6.43
CA GLY A 6 -2.99 0.14 7.14
C GLY A 6 -1.63 0.65 6.68
N ASP A 7 -0.72 0.81 7.63
CA ASP A 7 0.70 1.00 7.37
C ASP A 7 1.42 -0.27 7.81
N GLU A 8 1.26 -1.32 7.01
CA GLU A 8 1.79 -2.65 7.34
C GLU A 8 3.27 -2.83 6.95
N TRP A 9 3.91 -1.79 6.44
CA TRP A 9 5.25 -1.85 5.86
C TRP A 9 6.31 -1.25 6.79
N SER A 10 7.58 -1.59 6.57
CA SER A 10 8.67 -1.13 7.44
C SER A 10 9.19 0.25 7.02
N ASP A 11 9.16 1.20 7.95
CA ASP A 11 9.76 2.53 7.80
C ASP A 11 11.28 2.50 7.60
N TYR A 12 11.93 1.41 8.00
CA TYR A 12 13.39 1.29 7.99
C TYR A 12 13.93 0.69 6.70
N LEU A 13 13.08 0.07 5.88
CA LEU A 13 13.48 -0.48 4.59
C LEU A 13 13.11 0.52 3.50
N ALA A 14 14.10 0.93 2.72
CA ALA A 14 13.95 1.96 1.69
C ALA A 14 12.82 1.64 0.69
N ASP A 15 12.62 0.36 0.39
CA ASP A 15 11.62 -0.11 -0.57
C ASP A 15 10.20 -0.15 0.01
N SER A 16 10.04 -0.11 1.33
CA SER A 16 8.75 -0.31 2.00
C SER A 16 8.26 0.87 2.84
N LYS A 17 9.14 1.82 3.19
CA LYS A 17 8.79 2.96 4.05
C LYS A 17 7.69 3.88 3.51
N ASP A 18 7.46 3.85 2.19
CA ASP A 18 6.48 4.70 1.52
C ASP A 18 5.24 3.89 1.09
N LEU A 19 5.07 2.66 1.60
CA LEU A 19 3.98 1.76 1.22
C LEU A 19 2.90 1.73 2.28
N ILE A 20 1.64 1.70 1.87
CA ILE A 20 0.47 1.50 2.74
C ILE A 20 -0.49 0.48 2.10
N SER A 21 -1.37 -0.13 2.88
CA SER A 21 -2.57 -0.77 2.35
C SER A 21 -3.78 0.12 2.52
N ASP A 22 -4.48 0.38 1.43
CA ASP A 22 -5.78 1.02 1.43
C ASP A 22 -6.78 0.19 0.61
N TRP A 23 -7.62 -0.55 1.32
CA TRP A 23 -8.67 -1.37 0.74
C TRP A 23 -9.98 -0.61 0.51
N ARG A 24 -10.03 0.70 0.80
CA ARG A 24 -11.22 1.51 0.55
C ARG A 24 -11.39 1.73 -0.95
N ALA A 25 -12.63 1.65 -1.42
CA ALA A 25 -12.95 2.01 -2.79
C ALA A 25 -12.67 3.50 -3.04
N PRO A 26 -12.13 3.89 -4.21
CA PRO A 26 -11.84 3.05 -5.36
C PRO A 26 -10.41 2.45 -5.38
N LEU A 27 -9.58 2.73 -4.38
CA LEU A 27 -8.15 2.42 -4.41
C LEU A 27 -7.87 0.92 -4.32
N SER A 28 -8.51 0.22 -3.38
CA SER A 28 -8.47 -1.25 -3.25
C SER A 28 -7.07 -1.89 -3.47
N CYS A 29 -6.05 -1.38 -2.78
CA CYS A 29 -4.65 -1.72 -2.98
C CYS A 29 -3.94 -2.07 -1.67
N GLY A 30 -3.22 -3.19 -1.62
CA GLY A 30 -2.43 -3.62 -0.45
C GLY A 30 -0.96 -3.20 -0.44
N ASN A 31 -0.47 -2.58 -1.51
CA ASN A 31 0.91 -2.10 -1.62
C ASN A 31 0.87 -0.79 -2.40
N PHE A 32 0.22 0.20 -1.84
CA PHE A 32 0.12 1.53 -2.43
C PHE A 32 1.32 2.36 -2.02
N ASN A 33 2.12 2.79 -2.98
CA ASN A 33 3.24 3.67 -2.73
C ASN A 33 2.76 5.13 -2.70
N VAL A 34 2.77 5.77 -1.52
CA VAL A 34 2.28 7.14 -1.32
C VAL A 34 3.16 8.18 -1.98
N ALA A 35 4.45 7.90 -2.15
CA ALA A 35 5.40 8.81 -2.79
C ALA A 35 5.18 8.90 -4.31
N THR A 36 4.78 7.79 -4.94
CA THR A 36 4.57 7.71 -6.41
C THR A 36 3.11 7.68 -6.81
N GLY A 37 2.19 7.46 -5.87
CA GLY A 37 0.77 7.30 -6.12
C GLY A 37 0.41 6.02 -6.88
N LYS A 38 1.25 4.98 -6.82
CA LYS A 38 1.07 3.75 -7.60
C LYS A 38 0.80 2.56 -6.70
N CYS A 39 -0.15 1.73 -7.11
CA CYS A 39 -0.35 0.41 -6.51
C CYS A 39 0.69 -0.57 -7.07
N GLY A 40 1.61 -1.02 -6.21
CA GLY A 40 2.51 -2.13 -6.44
C GLY A 40 1.81 -3.46 -6.19
N GLY A 41 2.26 -4.53 -6.86
CA GLY A 41 1.66 -5.86 -6.72
C GLY A 41 0.65 -6.20 -7.82
N LYS A 42 1.12 -6.31 -9.06
CA LYS A 42 0.69 -7.45 -9.87
C LYS A 42 1.74 -8.53 -9.66
N GLY A 43 1.43 -9.53 -8.84
CA GLY A 43 2.16 -10.80 -8.90
C GLY A 43 1.94 -11.37 -10.31
N THR A 44 2.87 -11.11 -11.22
CA THR A 44 2.98 -11.85 -12.47
C THR A 44 3.76 -13.11 -12.14
N ASN A 45 3.05 -14.13 -11.67
CA ASN A 45 3.47 -15.51 -11.91
C ASN A 45 2.79 -15.97 -13.20
#